data_AF-A0A535BDD4-F1
#
_entry.id   AF-A0A535BDD4-F1
#
_cell.length_a   1.000
_cell.length_b   1.000
_cell.length_c   1.000
_cell.angle_alpha   90.00
_cell.angle_beta   90.00
_cell.angle_gamma   90.00
#
_symmetry.space_group_name_H-M   'P 1'
#
loop_
_entity.id
_entity.type
_entity.pdbx_description
1 polymer ?
#
loop_
_entity_poly.entity_id
_entity_poly.type
_entity_poly.pdbx_seq_one_letter_code
_entity_poly.pdbx_strand_id
1 'polypeptide(L)'
;MPIQLEASEKITREQTTALVAGIAAFVSGAYLCNPKKSLLICRDPEDNMILECCLAARAELLITGDRDLLEISRTSLRLAGLRRLRMIRPASYARLRKF
;
A
#
# COMPACT_ATOMS: atom_id res chain seq x y z
N MET A 1 -5.34 -4.12 13.93
CA MET A 1 -5.01 -2.89 14.69
C MET A 1 -3.86 -3.16 15.66
N PRO A 2 -2.92 -2.22 15.89
CA PRO A 2 -1.79 -2.40 16.80
C PRO A 2 -2.16 -3.00 18.17
N ILE A 3 -3.27 -2.55 18.76
CA ILE A 3 -3.74 -3.05 20.06
C ILE A 3 -4.12 -4.54 20.07
N GLN A 4 -4.56 -5.09 18.94
CA GLN A 4 -4.86 -6.53 18.82
C GLN A 4 -3.57 -7.37 18.76
N LEU A 5 -2.47 -6.78 18.27
CA LEU A 5 -1.17 -7.44 18.27
C LEU A 5 -0.59 -7.50 19.69
N GLU A 6 -0.77 -6.43 20.46
CA GLU A 6 -0.42 -6.40 21.89
C GLU A 6 -1.24 -7.43 22.69
N ALA A 7 -2.56 -7.45 22.49
CA ALA A 7 -3.45 -8.39 23.16
C ALA A 7 -3.18 -9.87 22.81
N SER A 8 -2.52 -10.14 21.67
CA SER A 8 -2.07 -11.47 21.27
C SER A 8 -0.58 -11.72 21.54
N GLU A 9 0.05 -10.85 22.35
CA GLU A 9 1.45 -10.95 22.78
C GLU A 9 2.47 -10.98 21.62
N LYS A 10 2.09 -10.48 20.44
CA LYS A 10 2.97 -10.40 19.26
C LYS A 10 3.91 -9.20 19.30
N ILE A 11 3.54 -8.18 20.07
CA ILE A 11 4.33 -6.96 20.28
C ILE A 11 4.18 -6.50 21.74
N THR A 12 5.18 -5.80 22.26
CA THR A 12 5.14 -5.19 23.60
C THR A 12 4.37 -3.86 23.59
N ARG A 13 4.08 -3.33 24.78
CA ARG A 13 3.45 -2.01 24.94
C ARG A 13 4.27 -0.88 24.31
N GLU A 14 5.59 -0.93 24.47
CA GLU A 14 6.53 0.02 23.88
C GLU A 14 6.48 -0.06 22.36
N GLN A 15 6.45 -1.28 21.81
CA GLN A 15 6.32 -1.51 20.37
C GLN A 15 4.97 -1.02 19.82
N THR A 16 3.86 -1.21 20.55
CA THR A 16 2.56 -0.63 20.19
C THR A 16 2.62 0.89 20.13
N THR A 17 3.20 1.51 21.16
CA THR A 17 3.33 2.97 21.24
C THR A 17 4.14 3.51 20.08
N ALA A 18 5.29 2.89 19.79
CA ALA A 18 6.13 3.24 18.66
C ALA A 18 5.41 3.04 17.31
N LEU A 19 4.65 1.95 17.15
CA LEU A 19 3.90 1.67 15.93
C LEU A 19 2.79 2.70 15.68
N VAL A 20 2.02 3.05 16.71
CA VAL A 20 0.96 4.07 16.61
C VAL A 20 1.57 5.44 16.29
N ALA A 21 2.64 5.83 16.98
CA ALA A 21 3.33 7.09 16.73
C ALA A 21 3.90 7.15 15.29
N GLY A 22 4.50 6.05 14.83
CA GLY A 22 5.03 5.93 13.46
C GLY A 22 3.93 6.04 12.40
N ILE A 23 2.78 5.39 12.60
CA ILE A 23 1.62 5.52 11.71
C ILE A 23 1.12 6.97 11.69
N ALA A 24 0.98 7.60 12.86
CA ALA A 24 0.54 9.00 12.95
C ALA A 24 1.50 9.95 12.23
N ALA A 25 2.82 9.78 12.42
CA ALA A 25 3.83 10.57 11.74
C ALA A 25 3.87 10.34 10.22
N PHE A 26 3.59 9.11 9.76
CA PHE A 26 3.47 8.84 8.32
C PHE A 26 2.22 9.51 7.72
N VAL A 27 1.08 9.40 8.41
CA VAL A 27 -0.20 9.96 7.95
C VAL A 27 -0.19 11.49 7.96
N SER A 28 0.52 12.14 8.89
CA SER A 28 0.57 13.61 8.95
C SER A 28 1.22 14.26 7.73
N GLY A 29 2.08 13.54 7.01
CA GLY A 29 2.67 13.96 5.73
C GLY A 29 1.94 13.43 4.49
N ALA A 30 0.87 12.66 4.67
CA ALA A 30 0.09 12.11 3.56
C ALA A 30 -0.95 13.12 3.05
N TYR A 31 -1.44 12.89 1.84
CA TYR A 31 -2.55 13.66 1.28
C TYR A 31 -3.69 12.72 0.88
N LEU A 32 -4.92 13.23 0.94
CA LEU A 32 -6.11 12.45 0.61
C LEU A 32 -6.32 12.44 -0.91
N CYS A 33 -6.38 11.25 -1.50
CA CYS A 33 -6.74 11.06 -2.90
C CYS A 33 -8.23 10.77 -3.05
N ASN A 34 -8.86 11.33 -4.09
CA ASN A 34 -10.25 11.07 -4.45
C ASN A 34 -10.30 10.45 -5.86
N PRO A 35 -10.22 9.12 -5.99
CA PRO A 35 -10.23 8.44 -7.28
C PRO A 35 -11.52 8.74 -8.05
N LYS A 36 -11.39 9.07 -9.34
CA LYS A 36 -12.53 9.42 -10.22
C LYS A 36 -12.69 8.48 -11.41
N LYS A 37 -11.71 7.62 -11.66
CA LYS A 37 -11.71 6.68 -12.77
C LYS A 37 -11.85 5.29 -12.19
N SER A 38 -12.78 4.52 -12.74
CA SER A 38 -12.92 3.11 -12.40
C SER A 38 -11.98 2.25 -13.25
N LEU A 39 -11.38 1.25 -12.62
CA LEU A 39 -10.53 0.26 -13.26
C LEU A 39 -11.16 -1.14 -13.13
N LEU A 40 -10.90 -2.01 -14.11
CA LEU A 40 -11.35 -3.39 -14.13
C LEU A 40 -10.16 -4.30 -14.43
N ILE A 41 -9.25 -4.43 -13.47
CA ILE A 41 -7.95 -5.10 -13.64
C ILE A 41 -7.78 -6.25 -12.65
N CYS A 42 -8.16 -6.01 -11.39
CA CYS A 42 -8.01 -7.00 -10.33
C CYS A 42 -8.95 -8.19 -10.54
N ARG A 43 -8.56 -9.37 -10.01
CA ARG A 43 -9.41 -10.56 -9.98
C ARG A 43 -10.64 -10.33 -9.11
N ASP A 44 -10.41 -9.76 -7.93
CA ASP A 44 -11.45 -9.23 -7.06
C ASP A 44 -11.76 -7.78 -7.49
N PRO A 45 -13.00 -7.47 -7.91
CA PRO A 45 -13.38 -6.12 -8.28
C PRO A 45 -13.17 -5.09 -7.17
N GLU A 46 -13.27 -5.47 -5.89
CA GLU A 46 -13.12 -4.54 -4.75
C GLU A 46 -11.69 -3.99 -4.64
N ASP A 47 -10.69 -4.79 -5.02
CA ASP A 47 -9.28 -4.38 -5.00
C ASP A 47 -8.94 -3.29 -6.03
N ASN A 48 -9.79 -3.06 -7.04
CA ASN A 48 -9.54 -2.01 -8.04
C ASN A 48 -9.40 -0.63 -7.39
N MET A 49 -10.07 -0.38 -6.27
CA MET A 49 -9.97 0.89 -5.54
C MET A 49 -8.52 1.26 -5.19
N ILE A 50 -7.64 0.27 -4.97
CA ILE A 50 -6.23 0.47 -4.66
C ILE A 50 -5.49 1.01 -5.90
N LEU A 51 -5.74 0.42 -7.08
CA LEU A 51 -5.12 0.84 -8.34
C LEU A 51 -5.68 2.18 -8.82
N GLU A 52 -6.97 2.42 -8.61
CA GLU A 52 -7.63 3.70 -8.89
C GLU A 52 -7.03 4.82 -8.02
N CYS A 53 -6.76 4.53 -6.75
CA CYS A 53 -6.02 5.42 -5.86
C CYS A 53 -4.60 5.69 -6.37
N CYS A 54 -3.86 4.65 -6.75
CA CYS A 54 -2.53 4.81 -7.35
C CYS A 54 -2.56 5.70 -8.60
N LEU A 55 -3.59 5.54 -9.45
CA LEU A 55 -3.74 6.33 -10.66
C LEU A 55 -4.04 7.80 -10.34
N ALA A 56 -4.96 8.06 -9.40
CA ALA A 56 -5.30 9.40 -8.96
C ALA A 56 -4.12 10.12 -8.27
N ALA A 57 -3.34 9.38 -7.47
CA ALA A 57 -2.14 9.83 -6.78
C ALA A 57 -0.93 10.02 -7.72
N ARG A 58 -1.01 9.55 -8.97
CA ARG A 58 0.13 9.40 -9.89
C ARG A 58 1.29 8.63 -9.24
N ALA A 59 0.97 7.61 -8.46
CA ALA A 59 1.93 6.85 -7.69
C ALA A 59 2.94 6.12 -8.60
N GLU A 60 4.20 6.18 -8.21
CA GLU A 60 5.29 5.41 -8.84
C GLU A 60 5.55 4.09 -8.12
N LEU A 61 5.00 3.94 -6.92
CA LEU A 61 5.22 2.79 -6.05
C LEU A 61 3.95 2.42 -5.29
N LEU A 62 3.59 1.14 -5.35
CA LEU A 62 2.62 0.51 -4.46
C LEU A 62 3.37 -0.49 -3.59
N ILE A 63 3.31 -0.29 -2.27
CA ILE A 63 3.90 -1.22 -1.30
C ILE A 63 2.77 -2.11 -0.79
N THR A 64 2.79 -3.39 -1.15
CA THR A 64 1.75 -4.33 -0.75
C THR A 64 2.30 -5.73 -0.51
N GLY A 65 1.72 -6.43 0.47
CA GLY A 65 1.96 -7.85 0.71
C GLY A 65 0.99 -8.75 -0.06
N ASP A 66 -0.03 -8.17 -0.68
CA ASP A 66 -1.09 -8.88 -1.39
C ASP A 66 -0.56 -9.59 -2.64
N ARG A 67 -0.82 -10.89 -2.77
CA ARG A 67 -0.30 -11.69 -3.89
C ARG A 67 -1.05 -11.44 -5.19
N ASP A 68 -2.35 -11.23 -5.11
CA ASP A 68 -3.22 -11.03 -6.27
C ASP A 68 -2.86 -9.73 -6.97
N LEU A 69 -2.63 -8.66 -6.20
CA LEU A 69 -2.10 -7.41 -6.74
C LEU A 69 -0.71 -7.58 -7.35
N LEU A 70 0.19 -8.30 -6.67
CA LEU A 70 1.56 -8.50 -7.14
C LEU A 70 1.67 -9.35 -8.42
N GLU A 71 0.65 -10.17 -8.72
CA GLU A 71 0.56 -10.99 -9.93
C GLU A 71 0.01 -10.22 -11.14
N ILE A 72 -0.51 -9.01 -10.95
CA ILE A 72 -1.03 -8.19 -12.06
C ILE A 72 0.09 -7.88 -13.05
N SER A 73 -0.15 -8.22 -14.32
CA SER A 73 0.85 -8.04 -15.36
C SER A 73 1.19 -6.56 -15.57
N ARG A 74 2.48 -6.27 -15.83
CA ARG A 74 2.93 -4.92 -16.19
C ARG A 74 2.21 -4.37 -17.42
N THR A 75 1.81 -5.23 -18.34
CA THR A 75 1.07 -4.84 -19.54
C THR A 75 -0.32 -4.32 -19.18
N SER A 76 -1.05 -5.04 -18.31
CA SER A 76 -2.37 -4.62 -17.82
C SER A 76 -2.31 -3.25 -17.12
N LEU A 77 -1.32 -3.05 -16.25
CA LEU A 77 -1.10 -1.77 -15.57
C LEU A 77 -0.81 -0.63 -16.55
N ARG A 78 0.03 -0.88 -17.57
CA ARG A 78 0.35 0.13 -18.59
C ARG A 78 -0.86 0.53 -19.42
N LEU A 79 -1.70 -0.44 -19.82
CA LEU A 79 -2.93 -0.18 -20.57
C LEU A 79 -3.93 0.64 -19.75
N ALA A 80 -3.97 0.44 -18.43
CA ALA A 80 -4.79 1.21 -17.50
C ALA A 80 -4.23 2.61 -17.15
N GLY A 81 -3.09 3.02 -17.73
CA GLY A 81 -2.48 4.32 -17.48
C GLY A 81 -1.49 4.35 -16.30
N LEU A 82 -1.28 3.25 -15.58
CA LEU A 82 -0.32 3.10 -14.48
C LEU A 82 1.10 2.82 -14.98
N ARG A 83 1.58 3.62 -15.94
CA ARG A 83 2.82 3.34 -16.70
C ARG A 83 4.09 3.30 -15.86
N ARG A 84 4.14 4.07 -14.76
CA ARG A 84 5.29 4.19 -13.87
C ARG A 84 5.14 3.39 -12.57
N LEU A 85 3.98 2.79 -12.33
CA LEU A 85 3.71 2.09 -11.07
C LEU A 85 4.58 0.84 -10.97
N ARG A 86 5.33 0.74 -9.87
CA ARG A 86 6.02 -0.48 -9.48
C ARG A 86 5.38 -1.02 -8.21
N MET A 87 5.09 -2.31 -8.20
CA MET A 87 4.57 -2.99 -7.01
C MET A 87 5.71 -3.73 -6.31
N ILE A 88 5.87 -3.50 -5.02
CA ILE A 88 6.92 -4.15 -4.22
C ILE A 88 6.36 -4.63 -2.88
N ARG A 89 7.03 -5.65 -2.32
CA ARG A 89 6.74 -6.14 -0.98
C ARG A 89 7.29 -5.19 0.09
N PRO A 90 6.63 -5.08 1.27
CA PRO A 90 7.13 -4.28 2.40
C PRO A 90 8.58 -4.58 2.77
N ALA A 91 8.98 -5.87 2.79
CA ALA A 91 10.35 -6.26 3.09
C ALA A 91 11.37 -5.73 2.06
N SER A 92 10.99 -5.60 0.79
CA SER A 92 11.85 -4.99 -0.23
C SER A 92 11.93 -3.47 -0.07
N TYR A 93 10.82 -2.82 0.30
CA TYR A 93 10.82 -1.38 0.58
C TYR A 93 11.72 -1.02 1.76
N ALA A 94 11.64 -1.79 2.85
CA ALA A 94 12.46 -1.57 4.04
C ALA A 94 13.97 -1.68 3.73
N ARG A 95 14.38 -2.53 2.77
CA ARG A 95 15.78 -2.60 2.32
C ARG A 95 16.22 -1.41 1.45
N LEU A 96 15.30 -0.77 0.74
CA LEU A 96 15.60 0.41 -0.09
C LEU A 96 15.85 1.65 0.77
N ARG A 97 15.15 1.76 1.90
CA ARG A 97 15.42 2.79 2.89
C ARG A 97 16.36 2.19 3.91
N LYS A 98 17.68 2.26 3.65
CA LYS A 98 18.69 2.00 4.68
C LYS A 98 18.37 2.89 5.88
N PHE A 99 17.74 2.32 6.90
CA PHE A 99 17.68 2.90 8.24
C PHE A 99 19.02 2.65 8.92
#